data_AF-A0A0W0S7C1-F1
#
_entry.id   AF-A0A0W0S7C1-F1
#
_cell.length_a   1.000
_cell.length_b   1.000
_cell.length_c   1.000
_cell.angle_alpha   90.00
_cell.angle_beta   90.00
_cell.angle_gamma   90.00
#
_symmetry.space_group_name_H-M   'P 1'
#
loop_
_entity.id
_entity.type
_entity.pdbx_description
1 polymer ?
#
loop_
_entity_poly.entity_id
_entity_poly.type
_entity_poly.pdbx_seq_one_letter_code
_entity_poly.pdbx_strand_id
1 'polypeptide(L)'
;MLKKFFIFSIMVLASMLIACGPIYNTEYSFVPPKSDVAKMCTAQCIQGKNDCQQSCRVDNENCRMRAQQNAMFEYKQYKEDQKRMGLPITKTITDFDRSSSCNSSCQCESTYRACYSACGGEVREHQVCVAFCDQRK
;
A
#
# COMPACT_ATOMS: atom_id res chain seq x y z
N MET A 1 -47.86 15.32 4.40
CA MET A 1 -46.70 15.56 3.50
C MET A 1 -45.41 14.97 4.06
N LEU A 2 -45.08 15.24 5.33
CA LEU A 2 -43.84 14.75 5.99
C LEU A 2 -43.68 13.21 6.03
N LYS A 3 -44.77 12.47 6.26
CA LYS A 3 -44.78 10.99 6.32
C LYS A 3 -44.44 10.32 4.97
N LYS A 4 -44.81 10.96 3.85
CA LYS A 4 -44.48 10.47 2.49
C LYS A 4 -43.00 10.69 2.16
N PHE A 5 -42.43 11.80 2.62
CA PHE A 5 -40.99 12.10 2.48
C PHE A 5 -40.12 11.13 3.28
N PHE A 6 -40.55 10.76 4.50
CA PHE A 6 -39.84 9.80 5.35
C PHE A 6 -39.83 8.39 4.75
N ILE A 7 -40.96 7.95 4.17
CA ILE A 7 -41.05 6.64 3.49
C ILE A 7 -40.19 6.61 2.23
N PHE A 8 -40.16 7.70 1.45
CA PHE A 8 -39.31 7.79 0.25
C PHE A 8 -37.82 7.76 0.61
N SER A 9 -37.43 8.43 1.70
CA SER A 9 -36.05 8.41 2.21
C SER A 9 -35.63 7.01 2.68
N ILE A 10 -36.51 6.26 3.36
CA ILE A 10 -36.23 4.87 3.78
C ILE A 10 -36.09 3.93 2.56
N MET A 11 -36.91 4.14 1.53
CA MET A 11 -36.88 3.29 0.32
C MET A 11 -35.59 3.52 -0.50
N VAL A 12 -35.10 4.76 -0.57
CA VAL A 12 -33.80 5.09 -1.19
C VAL A 12 -32.64 4.51 -0.37
N LEU A 13 -32.69 4.60 0.97
CA LEU A 13 -31.65 4.06 1.84
C LEU A 13 -31.56 2.52 1.76
N ALA A 14 -32.71 1.84 1.66
CA ALA A 14 -32.77 0.38 1.51
C ALA A 14 -32.20 -0.11 0.17
N SER A 15 -32.31 0.68 -0.90
CA SER A 15 -31.77 0.33 -2.21
C SER A 15 -30.24 0.36 -2.29
N MET A 16 -29.55 1.08 -1.39
CA MET A 16 -28.09 1.19 -1.40
C MET A 16 -27.38 -0.04 -0.79
N LEU A 17 -28.10 -0.95 -0.14
CA LEU A 17 -27.53 -2.13 0.53
C LEU A 17 -27.35 -3.36 -0.38
N ILE A 18 -27.68 -3.26 -1.67
CA ILE A 18 -27.66 -4.41 -2.60
C ILE A 18 -26.32 -4.53 -3.36
N ALA A 19 -25.35 -3.65 -3.10
CA ALA A 19 -24.06 -3.65 -3.80
C ALA A 19 -22.97 -4.51 -3.12
N CYS A 20 -23.35 -5.64 -2.51
CA CYS A 20 -22.39 -6.65 -2.04
C CYS A 20 -22.05 -7.59 -3.21
N GLY A 21 -20.84 -7.47 -3.76
CA GLY A 21 -20.34 -8.35 -4.82
C GLY A 21 -19.00 -9.00 -4.43
N PRO A 22 -18.59 -10.03 -5.18
CA PRO A 22 -17.27 -10.65 -5.00
C PRO A 22 -16.15 -9.62 -5.19
N ILE A 23 -15.14 -9.70 -4.31
CA ILE A 23 -13.91 -8.91 -4.40
C ILE A 23 -12.87 -9.77 -5.10
N TYR A 24 -12.34 -9.27 -6.22
CA TYR A 24 -11.28 -9.90 -6.98
C TYR A 24 -9.93 -9.21 -6.73
N ASN A 25 -8.86 -9.98 -6.85
CA ASN A 25 -7.49 -9.51 -6.82
C ASN A 25 -6.74 -10.06 -8.04
N THR A 26 -5.76 -9.30 -8.52
CA THR A 26 -4.87 -9.74 -9.60
C THR A 26 -3.76 -10.60 -9.01
N GLU A 27 -3.68 -11.85 -9.41
CA GLU A 27 -2.57 -12.76 -9.11
C GLU A 27 -1.76 -13.09 -10.37
N TYR A 28 -0.50 -13.48 -10.15
CA TYR A 28 0.45 -13.79 -11.22
C TYR A 28 1.03 -15.18 -11.02
N SER A 29 1.08 -15.96 -12.10
CA SER A 29 1.78 -17.25 -12.14
C SER A 29 2.94 -17.20 -13.13
N PHE A 30 3.97 -17.99 -12.87
CA PHE A 30 5.25 -17.95 -13.60
C PHE A 30 5.55 -19.33 -14.20
N VAL A 31 5.71 -19.38 -15.52
CA VAL A 31 6.11 -20.61 -16.23
C VAL A 31 7.57 -20.47 -16.67
N PRO A 32 8.46 -21.37 -16.22
CA PRO A 32 9.88 -21.27 -16.54
C PRO A 32 10.17 -21.52 -18.02
N PRO A 33 11.20 -20.87 -18.58
CA PRO A 33 11.63 -21.10 -19.96
C PRO A 33 12.20 -22.51 -20.16
N LYS A 34 12.15 -23.01 -21.41
CA LYS A 34 12.69 -24.34 -21.75
C LYS A 34 14.21 -24.41 -21.68
N SER A 35 14.91 -23.32 -22.01
CA SER A 35 16.38 -23.25 -22.05
C SER A 35 17.00 -23.19 -20.65
N ASP A 36 18.05 -23.97 -20.40
CA ASP A 36 18.75 -23.97 -19.11
C ASP A 36 19.46 -22.64 -18.82
N VAL A 37 19.97 -21.98 -19.87
CA VAL A 37 20.53 -20.61 -19.76
C VAL A 37 19.46 -19.63 -19.31
N ALA A 38 18.26 -19.74 -19.88
CA ALA A 38 17.14 -18.89 -19.53
C ALA A 38 16.62 -19.16 -18.11
N LYS A 39 16.65 -20.42 -17.65
CA LYS A 39 16.32 -20.77 -16.25
C LYS A 39 17.28 -20.08 -15.28
N MET A 40 18.59 -20.09 -15.56
CA MET A 40 19.57 -19.36 -14.74
C MET A 40 19.29 -17.86 -14.70
N CYS A 41 18.92 -17.25 -15.84
CA CYS A 41 18.50 -15.85 -15.91
C CYS A 41 17.29 -15.57 -14.98
N THR A 42 16.24 -16.40 -15.04
CA THR A 42 15.06 -16.24 -14.16
C THR A 42 15.39 -16.42 -12.67
N ALA A 43 16.39 -17.24 -12.34
CA ALA A 43 16.89 -17.38 -10.96
C ALA A 43 17.54 -16.08 -10.46
N GLN A 44 18.29 -15.38 -11.31
CA GLN A 44 18.84 -14.06 -10.97
C GLN A 44 17.74 -13.02 -10.73
N CYS A 45 16.61 -13.10 -11.44
CA CYS A 45 15.46 -12.23 -11.16
C CYS A 45 14.90 -12.43 -9.74
N ILE A 46 14.90 -13.67 -9.22
CA ILE A 46 14.46 -13.94 -7.84
C ILE A 46 15.41 -13.28 -6.84
N GLN A 47 16.72 -13.39 -7.06
CA GLN A 47 17.71 -12.72 -6.23
C GLN A 47 17.50 -11.20 -6.26
N GLY A 48 17.38 -10.60 -7.44
CA GLY A 48 17.12 -9.17 -7.59
C GLY A 48 15.80 -8.71 -6.94
N LYS A 49 14.77 -9.56 -6.96
CA LYS A 49 13.52 -9.30 -6.24
C LYS A 49 13.73 -9.25 -4.72
N ASN A 50 14.42 -10.24 -4.16
CA ASN A 50 14.68 -10.31 -2.72
C ASN A 50 15.54 -9.12 -2.26
N ASP A 51 16.57 -8.77 -3.04
CA ASP A 51 17.43 -7.62 -2.76
C ASP A 51 16.62 -6.32 -2.81
N CYS A 52 15.77 -6.14 -3.82
CA CYS A 52 14.85 -5.00 -3.90
C CYS A 52 13.94 -4.90 -2.67
N GLN A 53 13.35 -6.01 -2.24
CA GLN A 53 12.47 -6.04 -1.08
C GLN A 53 13.22 -5.67 0.20
N GLN A 54 14.43 -6.19 0.37
CA GLN A 54 15.28 -5.89 1.51
C GLN A 54 15.70 -4.41 1.53
N SER A 55 16.16 -3.87 0.41
CA SER A 55 16.50 -2.45 0.29
C SER A 55 15.29 -1.57 0.59
N CYS A 56 14.12 -1.88 0.02
CA CYS A 56 12.93 -1.08 0.25
C CYS A 56 12.50 -1.08 1.72
N ARG A 57 12.63 -2.22 2.41
CA ARG A 57 12.37 -2.30 3.85
C ARG A 57 13.30 -1.36 4.62
N VAL A 58 14.61 -1.44 4.36
CA VAL A 58 15.62 -0.61 5.03
C VAL A 58 15.40 0.88 4.73
N ASP A 59 15.08 1.23 3.50
CA ASP A 59 14.81 2.61 3.09
C ASP A 59 13.56 3.17 3.78
N ASN A 60 12.50 2.36 3.90
CA ASN A 60 11.29 2.76 4.63
C ASN A 60 11.57 2.95 6.12
N GLU A 61 12.28 2.02 6.76
CA GLU A 61 12.69 2.12 8.16
C GLU A 61 13.54 3.38 8.39
N ASN A 62 14.52 3.64 7.52
CA ASN A 62 15.34 4.84 7.55
C ASN A 62 14.53 6.12 7.37
N CYS A 63 13.56 6.14 6.45
CA CYS A 63 12.65 7.26 6.27
C CYS A 63 11.86 7.54 7.55
N ARG A 64 11.29 6.50 8.17
CA ARG A 64 10.52 6.63 9.41
C ARG A 64 11.36 7.15 10.56
N MET A 65 12.58 6.63 10.73
CA MET A 65 13.51 7.13 11.74
C MET A 65 13.85 8.60 11.54
N ARG A 66 14.11 9.03 10.29
CA ARG A 66 14.36 10.45 9.97
C ARG A 66 13.14 11.31 10.25
N ALA A 67 11.95 10.87 9.88
CA ALA A 67 10.70 11.59 10.15
C ALA A 67 10.49 11.77 11.66
N GLN A 68 10.74 10.75 12.47
CA GLN A 68 10.63 10.83 13.92
C GLN A 68 11.67 11.78 14.54
N GLN A 69 12.92 11.72 14.07
CA GLN A 69 13.96 12.65 14.54
C GLN A 69 13.63 14.10 14.19
N ASN A 70 13.14 14.34 12.97
CA ASN A 70 12.70 15.67 12.54
C ASN A 70 11.52 16.15 13.39
N ALA A 71 10.53 15.29 13.67
CA ALA A 71 9.39 15.63 14.52
C ALA A 71 9.82 16.07 15.94
N MET A 72 10.81 15.39 16.53
CA MET A 72 11.37 15.78 17.83
C MET A 72 12.04 17.15 17.79
N PHE A 73 12.81 17.42 16.72
CA PHE A 73 13.48 18.70 16.53
C PHE A 73 12.50 19.86 16.31
N GLU A 74 11.51 19.67 15.42
CA GLU A 74 10.47 20.66 15.14
C GLU A 74 9.62 20.95 16.38
N TYR A 75 9.23 19.91 17.14
CA TYR A 75 8.51 20.09 18.39
C TYR A 75 9.32 20.89 19.42
N LYS A 76 10.63 20.62 19.53
CA LYS A 76 11.51 21.38 20.42
C LYS A 76 11.56 22.85 20.02
N GLN A 77 11.72 23.15 18.73
CA GLN A 77 11.69 24.53 18.24
C GLN A 77 10.35 25.22 18.53
N TYR A 78 9.23 24.55 18.22
CA TYR A 78 7.89 25.04 18.52
C TYR A 78 7.72 25.40 20.00
N LYS A 79 8.18 24.55 20.92
CA LYS A 79 8.11 24.82 22.36
C LYS A 79 8.89 26.06 22.77
N GLU A 80 10.12 26.22 22.28
CA GLU A 80 10.95 27.38 22.60
C GLU A 80 10.33 28.68 22.06
N ASP A 81 9.76 28.63 20.86
CA ASP A 81 9.08 29.77 20.25
C ASP A 81 7.80 30.15 21.02
N GLN A 82 6.97 29.16 21.41
CA GLN A 82 5.79 29.40 22.25
C GLN A 82 6.18 30.04 23.59
N LYS A 83 7.25 29.54 24.22
CA LYS A 83 7.77 30.08 25.48
C LYS A 83 8.24 31.52 25.33
N ARG A 84 8.96 31.85 24.25
CA ARG A 84 9.42 33.22 23.95
C ARG A 84 8.24 34.19 23.76
N MET A 85 7.13 33.70 23.20
CA MET A 85 5.91 34.48 22.96
C MET A 85 4.92 34.49 24.13
N GLY A 86 5.18 33.73 25.21
CA GLY A 86 4.25 33.59 26.34
C GLY A 86 2.94 32.86 25.98
N LEU A 87 2.96 32.03 24.94
CA LEU A 87 1.79 31.30 24.45
C LEU A 87 1.72 29.87 25.03
N PRO A 88 0.51 29.30 25.19
CA PRO A 88 0.35 27.92 25.66
C PRO A 88 0.87 26.90 24.65
N ILE A 89 1.47 25.80 25.11
CA ILE A 89 1.92 24.70 24.25
C ILE A 89 0.71 23.81 23.94
N THR A 90 0.22 23.84 22.70
CA THR A 90 -1.00 23.11 22.27
C THR A 90 -0.71 21.91 21.39
N LYS A 91 0.44 21.88 20.72
CA LYS A 91 0.87 20.75 19.89
C LYS A 91 1.74 19.78 20.69
N THR A 92 1.77 18.55 20.22
CA THR A 92 2.55 17.41 20.71
C THR A 92 3.53 16.97 19.62
N ILE A 93 4.45 16.04 19.95
CA ILE A 93 5.43 15.52 18.98
C ILE A 93 4.76 14.90 17.76
N THR A 94 3.63 14.21 17.95
CA THR A 94 2.91 13.53 16.87
C THR A 94 2.32 14.50 15.85
N ASP A 95 2.04 15.75 16.23
CA ASP A 95 1.59 16.78 15.28
C ASP A 95 2.67 17.16 14.25
N PHE A 96 3.92 16.81 14.54
CA PHE A 96 5.08 17.00 13.65
C PHE A 96 5.53 15.68 13.01
N ASP A 97 4.91 14.55 13.34
CA ASP A 97 5.30 13.26 12.75
C ASP A 97 4.86 13.17 11.29
N ARG A 98 5.85 13.03 10.40
CA ARG A 98 5.65 12.85 8.96
C ARG A 98 5.94 11.42 8.50
N SER A 99 6.04 10.46 9.42
CA SER A 99 6.34 9.06 9.11
C SER A 99 5.33 8.41 8.15
N SER A 100 4.10 8.93 8.08
CA SER A 100 3.07 8.47 7.15
C SER A 100 3.38 8.78 5.68
N SER A 101 4.29 9.72 5.38
CA SER A 101 4.72 10.01 4.01
C SER A 101 5.77 9.02 3.49
N CYS A 102 6.33 8.18 4.37
CA CYS A 102 7.31 7.18 3.98
C CYS A 102 6.67 6.13 3.07
N ASN A 103 7.20 6.05 1.84
CA ASN A 103 6.65 5.20 0.77
C ASN A 103 6.59 3.72 1.18
N SER A 104 5.39 3.15 1.19
CA SER A 104 5.16 1.71 1.37
C SER A 104 5.11 0.93 0.05
N SER A 105 5.08 1.62 -1.10
CA SER A 105 4.94 0.99 -2.41
C SER A 105 6.31 0.69 -3.04
N CYS A 106 6.80 -0.52 -2.79
CA CYS A 106 7.99 -1.05 -3.43
C CYS A 106 7.61 -1.70 -4.77
N GLN A 107 8.17 -1.24 -5.89
CA GLN A 107 7.89 -1.79 -7.23
C GLN A 107 8.64 -3.11 -7.52
N CYS A 108 9.02 -3.87 -6.50
CA CYS A 108 9.83 -5.09 -6.66
C CYS A 108 9.09 -6.18 -7.44
N GLU A 109 7.78 -6.31 -7.25
CA GLU A 109 6.98 -7.31 -7.98
C GLU A 109 6.86 -6.98 -9.47
N SER A 110 6.66 -5.71 -9.82
CA SER A 110 6.61 -5.31 -11.24
C SER A 110 7.96 -5.47 -11.93
N THR A 111 9.05 -5.10 -11.25
CA THR A 111 10.41 -5.29 -11.77
C THR A 111 10.74 -6.78 -11.93
N TYR A 112 10.33 -7.61 -10.97
CA TYR A 112 10.50 -9.06 -11.05
C TYR A 112 9.77 -9.64 -12.27
N ARG A 113 8.50 -9.28 -12.48
CA ARG A 113 7.73 -9.74 -13.65
C ARG A 113 8.38 -9.32 -14.96
N ALA A 114 8.84 -8.07 -15.06
CA ALA A 114 9.54 -7.57 -16.24
C ALA A 114 10.84 -8.35 -16.51
N CYS A 115 11.66 -8.58 -15.47
CA CYS A 115 12.87 -9.39 -15.56
C CYS A 115 12.58 -10.83 -16.00
N TYR A 116 11.57 -11.46 -15.41
CA TYR A 116 11.19 -12.83 -15.71
C TYR A 116 10.77 -13.00 -17.18
N SER A 117 9.95 -12.08 -17.69
CA SER A 117 9.56 -12.03 -19.11
C SER A 117 10.75 -11.78 -20.04
N ALA A 118 11.68 -10.90 -19.65
CA ALA A 118 12.87 -10.61 -20.44
C ALA A 118 13.82 -11.82 -20.55
N CYS A 119 13.87 -12.68 -19.53
CA CYS A 119 14.59 -13.95 -19.57
C CYS A 119 13.90 -15.03 -20.43
N GLY A 120 12.72 -14.75 -21.00
CA GLY A 120 11.94 -15.69 -21.80
C GLY A 120 11.01 -16.60 -20.99
N GLY A 121 10.83 -16.33 -19.70
CA GLY A 121 9.78 -16.94 -18.90
C GLY A 121 8.42 -16.33 -19.21
N GLU A 122 7.34 -17.08 -18.99
CA GLU A 122 5.98 -16.58 -19.21
C GLU A 122 5.36 -16.13 -17.88
N VAL A 123 4.78 -14.93 -17.85
CA VAL A 123 4.05 -14.38 -16.70
C VAL A 123 2.56 -14.32 -17.05
N ARG A 124 1.73 -15.09 -16.34
CA ARG A 124 0.28 -15.13 -16.57
C ARG A 124 -0.46 -14.40 -15.46
N GLU A 125 -1.22 -13.39 -15.86
CA GLU A 125 -2.12 -12.65 -14.98
C GLU A 125 -3.48 -13.36 -14.89
N HIS A 126 -4.04 -13.48 -13.69
CA HIS A 126 -5.38 -14.02 -13.47
C HIS A 126 -6.09 -13.30 -12.33
N GLN A 127 -7.40 -13.18 -12.44
CA GLN A 127 -8.25 -12.60 -11.39
C GLN A 127 -8.70 -13.71 -10.45
N VAL A 128 -8.34 -13.62 -9.18
CA VAL A 128 -8.78 -14.52 -8.13
C VAL A 128 -9.80 -13.82 -7.24
N CYS A 129 -10.86 -14.52 -6.88
CA CYS A 129 -11.79 -13.98 -5.89
C CYS A 129 -11.22 -14.18 -4.48
N VAL A 130 -11.08 -13.11 -3.73
CA VAL A 130 -10.49 -13.11 -2.37
C VAL A 130 -11.53 -12.88 -1.27
N ALA A 131 -12.73 -12.39 -1.61
CA ALA A 131 -13.84 -12.28 -0.67
C ALA A 131 -15.21 -12.30 -1.36
N PHE A 132 -16.23 -12.77 -0.64
CA PHE A 132 -17.64 -12.82 -1.10
C PHE A 132 -17.89 -13.61 -2.41
N CYS A 133 -17.06 -14.63 -2.67
CA CYS A 133 -17.07 -15.42 -3.90
C CYS A 133 -18.33 -16.29 -4.07
N ASP A 134 -18.95 -16.66 -2.96
CA ASP A 134 -20.09 -17.59 -2.93
C ASP A 134 -21.47 -16.91 -2.87
N GLN A 135 -21.56 -15.58 -2.96
CA GLN A 135 -22.86 -14.86 -2.90
C GLN A 135 -23.73 -15.03 -4.16
N ARG A 136 -23.43 -16.05 -4.97
CA ARG A 136 -24.11 -16.44 -6.21
C ARG A 136 -24.43 -17.94 -6.14
N LYS A 137 -25.29 -18.35 -5.21
CA LYS A 137 -26.09 -19.58 -5.33
C LYS A 137 -27.56 -19.24 -5.12
#